data_AF-A8RBH9-F1
#
_entry.id   AF-A8RBH9-F1
#
_cell.length_a   1.000
_cell.length_b   1.000
_cell.length_c   1.000
_cell.angle_alpha   90.00
_cell.angle_beta   90.00
_cell.angle_gamma   90.00
#
_symmetry.space_group_name_H-M   'P 1'
#
loop_
_entity.id
_entity.type
_entity.pdbx_description
1 polymer ?
#
loop_
_entity_poly.entity_id
_entity_poly.type
_entity_poly.pdbx_seq_one_letter_code
_entity_poly.pdbx_strand_id
1 'polypeptide(L)'
;MKNEKGFTILEMMIVLSIIALIFLLTLPNIQQKEDIIRKKGCEALVEVVNAQILLYEIDHLVPPTNISQLIKGGYLKESQKRCPDGASIQIRDGQAYAK
;
A
#
# COMPACT_ATOMS: atom_id res chain seq x y z
N MET A 1 49.98 15.80 -28.25
CA MET A 1 49.01 16.13 -27.17
C MET A 1 47.62 15.90 -27.73
N LYS A 2 46.89 14.92 -27.20
CA LYS A 2 45.53 14.59 -27.65
C LYS A 2 44.58 15.71 -27.21
N ASN A 3 43.91 16.33 -28.16
CA ASN A 3 42.86 17.32 -27.92
C ASN A 3 41.60 16.57 -27.46
N GLU A 4 41.50 16.31 -26.16
CA GLU A 4 40.27 15.84 -25.53
C GLU A 4 39.27 17.00 -25.48
N LYS A 5 38.61 17.29 -26.61
CA LYS A 5 37.46 18.20 -26.67
C LYS A 5 36.23 17.47 -26.12
N GLY A 6 36.29 17.10 -24.84
CA GLY A 6 35.21 16.42 -24.13
C GLY A 6 34.46 17.40 -23.26
N PHE A 7 33.14 17.44 -23.42
CA PHE A 7 32.15 18.21 -22.65
C PHE A 7 32.11 19.72 -22.87
N THR A 8 31.25 20.12 -23.81
CA THR A 8 30.75 21.51 -23.87
C THR A 8 29.58 21.70 -22.91
N ILE A 9 29.35 22.93 -22.44
CA ILE A 9 28.17 23.26 -21.62
C ILE A 9 26.87 22.91 -22.37
N LEU A 10 26.84 23.12 -23.69
CA LEU A 10 25.69 22.78 -24.55
C LEU A 10 25.33 21.29 -24.46
N GLU A 11 26.34 20.42 -24.44
CA GLU A 11 26.17 18.98 -24.33
C GLU A 11 25.56 18.60 -22.97
N MET A 12 26.05 19.19 -21.87
CA MET A 12 25.43 19.02 -20.55
C MET A 12 23.98 19.52 -20.51
N MET A 13 23.65 20.62 -21.19
CA MET A 13 22.27 21.14 -21.23
C MET A 13 21.31 20.18 -21.95
N ILE A 14 21.76 19.58 -23.06
CA ILE A 14 20.97 18.58 -23.80
C ILE A 14 20.80 17.31 -22.94
N VAL A 15 21.86 16.85 -22.29
CA VAL A 15 21.80 15.67 -21.40
C VAL A 15 20.83 15.90 -20.23
N LEU A 16 20.92 17.04 -19.56
CA LEU A 16 20.03 17.37 -18.45
C LEU A 16 18.57 17.52 -18.89
N SER A 17 18.31 18.06 -20.08
CA SER A 17 16.94 18.18 -20.60
C SER A 17 16.33 16.82 -20.93
N ILE A 18 17.09 15.88 -21.49
CA ILE A 18 16.64 14.50 -21.73
C ILE A 18 16.36 13.79 -20.39
N ILE A 19 17.25 13.92 -19.40
CA ILE A 19 17.06 13.32 -18.06
C ILE A 19 15.80 13.88 -17.39
N ALA A 20 15.58 15.20 -17.45
CA ALA A 20 14.38 15.83 -16.90
C ALA A 20 13.09 15.31 -17.56
N LEU A 21 13.09 15.13 -18.89
CA LEU A 21 11.94 14.54 -19.61
C LEU A 21 11.65 13.10 -19.14
N ILE A 22 12.68 12.28 -18.97
CA ILE A 22 12.53 10.90 -18.47
C ILE A 22 11.97 10.91 -17.03
N PHE A 23 12.44 11.81 -16.16
CA PHE A 23 11.89 11.95 -14.80
C PHE A 23 10.42 12.37 -14.81
N LEU A 24 10.04 13.33 -15.66
CA LEU A 24 8.65 13.77 -15.81
C LEU A 24 7.72 12.66 -16.29
N LEU A 25 8.19 11.73 -17.13
CA LEU A 25 7.40 10.58 -17.57
C LEU A 25 7.32 9.47 -16.52
N THR A 26 8.37 9.28 -15.72
CA THR A 26 8.46 8.17 -14.75
C THR A 26 7.74 8.47 -13.44
N LEU A 27 7.86 9.69 -12.91
CA LEU A 27 7.20 10.12 -11.67
C LEU A 27 5.68 9.90 -11.64
N PRO A 28 4.87 10.36 -12.63
CA PRO A 28 3.42 10.19 -12.60
C PRO A 28 3.00 8.72 -12.72
N ASN A 29 3.81 7.87 -13.35
CA ASN A 29 3.53 6.43 -13.47
C ASN A 29 3.78 5.71 -12.14
N ILE A 30 4.80 6.10 -11.37
CA ILE A 30 5.10 5.51 -10.06
C ILE A 30 3.99 5.82 -9.06
N GLN A 31 3.54 7.08 -8.98
CA GLN A 31 2.48 7.49 -8.05
C GLN A 31 1.18 6.70 -8.28
N GLN A 32 0.77 6.54 -9.55
CA GLN A 32 -0.43 5.76 -9.89
C GLN A 32 -0.30 4.28 -9.48
N LYS A 33 0.89 3.68 -9.66
CA LYS A 33 1.13 2.29 -9.25
C LYS A 33 1.13 2.13 -7.74
N GLU A 34 1.68 3.09 -7.00
CA GLU A 34 1.68 3.09 -5.54
C GLU A 34 0.24 3.07 -4.99
N ASP A 35 -0.64 3.94 -5.51
CA ASP A 35 -2.05 3.98 -5.09
C ASP A 35 -2.79 2.68 -5.39
N ILE A 36 -2.56 2.09 -6.56
CA ILE A 36 -3.15 0.78 -6.92
C ILE A 36 -2.66 -0.31 -5.95
N ILE A 37 -1.37 -0.32 -5.63
CA ILE A 37 -0.78 -1.30 -4.68
C ILE A 37 -1.38 -1.12 -3.29
N ARG A 38 -1.52 0.13 -2.80
CA ARG A 38 -2.11 0.41 -1.49
C ARG A 38 -3.57 -0.06 -1.42
N LYS A 39 -4.36 0.21 -2.46
CA LYS A 39 -5.75 -0.25 -2.57
C LYS A 39 -5.85 -1.78 -2.63
N LYS A 40 -5.04 -2.43 -3.48
CA LYS A 40 -5.03 -3.90 -3.59
C LYS A 40 -4.55 -4.56 -2.30
N GLY A 41 -3.58 -3.97 -1.61
CA GLY A 41 -3.14 -4.41 -0.30
C GLY A 41 -4.25 -4.29 0.75
N CYS A 42 -5.05 -3.23 0.70
CA CYS A 42 -6.20 -3.08 1.59
C CYS A 42 -7.31 -4.11 1.29
N GLU A 43 -7.66 -4.32 0.02
CA GLU A 43 -8.61 -5.36 -0.40
C GLU A 43 -8.18 -6.75 0.11
N ALA A 44 -6.91 -7.10 -0.04
CA ALA A 44 -6.36 -8.36 0.47
C ALA A 44 -6.39 -8.44 2.01
N LEU A 45 -6.11 -7.33 2.71
CA LEU A 45 -6.15 -7.30 4.16
C LEU A 45 -7.59 -7.48 4.68
N VAL A 46 -8.60 -6.92 4.02
CA VAL A 46 -10.01 -7.13 4.34
C VAL A 46 -10.37 -8.62 4.27
N GLU A 47 -9.94 -9.32 3.22
CA GLU A 47 -10.15 -10.77 3.10
C GLU A 47 -9.47 -11.56 4.21
N VAL A 48 -8.23 -11.19 4.58
CA VAL A 48 -7.55 -11.81 5.73
C VAL A 48 -8.34 -11.59 7.02
N VAL A 49 -8.86 -10.38 7.25
CA VAL A 49 -9.67 -10.09 8.44
C VAL A 49 -10.97 -10.89 8.42
N ASN A 50 -11.64 -11.04 7.28
CA ASN A 50 -12.83 -11.89 7.16
C ASN A 50 -12.53 -13.35 7.53
N ALA A 51 -11.38 -13.89 7.11
CA ALA A 51 -10.96 -15.23 7.52
C ALA A 51 -10.72 -15.33 9.04
N GLN A 52 -10.17 -14.28 9.65
CA GLN A 52 -9.98 -14.22 11.11
C GLN A 52 -11.30 -14.05 11.89
N ILE A 53 -12.28 -13.36 11.31
CA ILE A 53 -13.64 -13.28 11.85
C ILE A 53 -14.27 -14.66 11.90
N LEU A 54 -14.17 -15.42 10.80
CA LEU A 54 -14.69 -16.78 10.73
C LEU A 54 -14.00 -17.70 11.75
N LEU A 55 -12.69 -17.59 11.90
CA LEU A 55 -11.95 -18.39 12.88
C LEU A 55 -12.40 -18.07 14.32
N TYR A 56 -12.57 -16.79 14.66
CA TYR A 56 -13.11 -16.37 15.95
C TYR A 56 -14.52 -16.94 16.19
N GLU A 57 -15.37 -16.94 15.17
CA GLU A 57 -16.72 -17.49 15.26
C GLU A 57 -16.73 -19.01 15.49
N ILE A 58 -15.78 -19.73 14.90
CA ILE A 58 -15.60 -21.18 15.16
C ILE A 58 -15.18 -21.42 16.62
N ASP A 59 -14.25 -20.63 17.15
CA ASP A 59 -13.69 -20.84 18.49
C ASP A 59 -14.62 -20.38 19.61
N HIS A 60 -15.42 -19.32 19.37
CA HIS A 60 -16.27 -18.71 20.38
C HIS A 60 -17.78 -18.93 20.15
N LEU A 61 -18.17 -19.56 19.03
CA LEU A 61 -19.56 -19.77 18.61
C LEU A 61 -20.38 -18.48 18.44
N VAL A 62 -19.71 -17.33 18.39
CA VAL A 62 -20.31 -16.01 18.19
C VAL A 62 -19.38 -15.14 17.34
N PRO A 63 -19.93 -14.30 16.43
CA PRO A 63 -19.09 -13.39 15.65
C PRO A 63 -18.50 -12.28 16.53
N PRO A 64 -17.31 -11.77 16.20
CA PRO A 64 -16.72 -10.63 16.89
C PRO A 64 -17.53 -9.35 16.62
N THR A 65 -17.76 -8.56 17.66
CA THR A 65 -18.45 -7.26 17.61
C THR A 65 -17.54 -6.13 17.14
N ASN A 66 -16.23 -6.27 17.33
CA ASN A 66 -15.26 -5.24 16.97
C ASN A 66 -13.86 -5.84 16.74
N ILE A 67 -13.04 -5.12 15.97
CA ILE A 67 -11.68 -5.55 15.62
C ILE A 67 -10.76 -5.75 16.84
N SER A 68 -11.05 -5.09 17.97
CA SER A 68 -10.24 -5.23 19.18
C SER A 68 -10.40 -6.62 19.82
N GLN A 69 -11.52 -7.31 19.61
CA GLN A 69 -11.68 -8.70 20.06
C GLN A 69 -10.76 -9.64 19.29
N LEU A 70 -10.61 -9.42 17.97
CA LEU A 70 -9.67 -10.17 17.15
C LEU A 70 -8.22 -9.92 17.56
N ILE A 71 -7.88 -8.68 17.93
CA ILE A 71 -6.51 -8.36 18.39
C ILE A 71 -6.23 -8.97 19.76
N LYS A 72 -7.15 -8.82 20.72
CA LYS A 72 -7.00 -9.40 22.07
C LYS A 72 -6.96 -10.93 22.03
N GLY A 73 -7.70 -11.54 21.12
CA GLY A 73 -7.70 -13.00 20.89
C GLY A 73 -6.48 -13.50 20.11
N GLY A 74 -5.60 -12.61 19.64
CA GLY A 74 -4.40 -12.99 18.90
C GLY A 74 -4.62 -13.35 17.42
N TYR A 75 -5.85 -13.22 16.93
CA TYR A 75 -6.21 -13.45 15.52
C TYR A 75 -5.65 -12.36 14.59
N LEU A 76 -5.44 -11.15 15.11
CA LEU A 76 -4.87 -10.02 14.37
C LEU A 76 -3.77 -9.32 15.18
N LYS A 77 -2.78 -8.76 14.47
CA LYS A 77 -1.80 -7.84 15.04
C LYS A 77 -2.35 -6.41 15.07
N GLU A 78 -1.89 -5.59 16.01
CA GLU A 78 -2.25 -4.16 16.08
C GLU A 78 -1.96 -3.40 14.76
N SER A 79 -0.89 -3.77 14.06
CA SER A 79 -0.54 -3.18 12.76
C SER A 79 -1.57 -3.45 11.66
N GLN A 80 -2.38 -4.52 11.80
CA GLN A 80 -3.39 -4.93 10.81
C GLN A 80 -4.73 -4.23 11.02
N LYS A 81 -4.83 -3.32 12.00
CA LYS A 81 -6.03 -2.49 12.22
C LYS A 81 -6.24 -1.42 11.15
N ARG A 82 -5.18 -1.08 10.42
CA ARG A 82 -5.18 -0.05 9.37
C ARG A 82 -4.63 -0.62 8.08
N CYS A 83 -5.26 -0.23 6.99
CA CYS A 83 -4.79 -0.53 5.65
C CYS A 83 -3.56 0.32 5.28
N PRO A 84 -2.76 -0.12 4.29
CA PRO A 84 -1.64 0.66 3.75
C PRO A 84 -2.09 2.00 3.14
N ASP A 85 -3.37 2.10 2.77
CA ASP A 85 -3.98 3.32 2.27
C ASP A 85 -4.33 4.35 3.37
N GLY A 86 -4.21 3.95 4.65
CA GLY A 86 -4.57 4.75 5.82
C GLY A 86 -5.98 4.49 6.34
N ALA A 87 -6.81 3.73 5.63
CA ALA A 87 -8.16 3.38 6.04
C ALA A 87 -8.15 2.49 7.30
N SER A 88 -9.12 2.71 8.17
CA SER A 88 -9.33 1.87 9.37
C SER A 88 -10.24 0.70 9.03
N ILE A 89 -9.90 -0.49 9.52
CA ILE A 89 -10.76 -1.66 9.35
C ILE A 89 -11.80 -1.70 10.47
N GLN A 90 -13.07 -1.79 10.09
CA GLN A 90 -14.21 -1.94 10.99
C GLN A 90 -14.95 -3.23 10.69
N ILE A 91 -15.59 -3.81 11.70
CA ILE A 91 -16.46 -4.97 11.52
C ILE A 91 -17.90 -4.48 11.56
N ARG A 92 -18.70 -4.85 10.57
CA ARG A 92 -20.15 -4.64 10.53
C ARG A 92 -20.82 -5.92 10.04
N ASP A 93 -21.86 -6.36 10.73
CA ASP A 93 -22.65 -7.54 10.34
C ASP A 93 -21.78 -8.80 10.05
N GLY A 94 -20.71 -9.01 10.82
CA GLY A 94 -19.80 -10.15 10.66
C GLY A 94 -18.81 -10.04 9.49
N GLN A 95 -18.70 -8.88 8.84
CA GLN A 95 -17.78 -8.64 7.74
C GLN A 95 -16.86 -7.45 8.01
N ALA A 96 -15.64 -7.52 7.48
CA ALA A 96 -14.66 -6.46 7.55
C ALA A 96 -14.86 -5.43 6.44
N TYR A 97 -14.77 -4.15 6.79
CA TYR A 97 -14.86 -3.02 5.87
C TYR A 97 -13.74 -2.02 6.15
N ALA A 98 -13.08 -1.56 5.10
CA ALA A 98 -12.13 -0.45 5.17
C ALA A 98 -12.87 0.90 5.09
N LYS A 99 -12.63 1.79 6.04
CA LYS A 99 -13.20 3.15 6.12
C LYS A 99 -12.11 4.21 6.17
#